data_AF-A0A2W5PIH4-F1
#
_entry.id   AF-A0A2W5PIH4-F1
#
_cell.length_a   1.000
_cell.length_b   1.000
_cell.length_c   1.000
_cell.angle_alpha   90.00
_cell.angle_beta   90.00
_cell.angle_gamma   90.00
#
_symmetry.space_group_name_H-M   'P 1'
#
loop_
_entity.id
_entity.type
_entity.pdbx_description
1 polymer ?
#
loop_
_entity_poly.entity_id
_entity_poly.type
_entity_poly.pdbx_seq_one_letter_code
_entity_poly.pdbx_strand_id
1 'polypeptide(L)'
;MRFFALLCLSFVLSVSGAHARDEEKAPVKQTINKKAAEEQPVKEEPKEEATEDESAKAEKIAEKPPVDWPEVEGTGIISTFKEGALEKTLWKGQKRSEIEYELARLPEQPKLRALLSLQRRLLLTKTDASLLVNDIGPLRGNDILIQRIKKLMEMGLYDDAWDLYTQKAEEPYDVSITQLGMLLLVMRDDLATACLEEKVFSSKYPADKFFATMDKACSVTMGLGKNPTFKDSAVLQSIYNTETYSIAASNTPALMKMSDLERAFLLANSKIRYDGLSDAVLSKTPSKLLTYFLLDRALPDSAKAIITIEADKRGLKYYTTAIARDENWVKAKAIHAAEPQWPYLESALHGPMNAADLGLYYGDMLSEAKPANLSTRTLLKGMAVFLASGRELPAFWVQEAQKKAAENSLIYIYL
;
A
#
# COMPACT_ATOMS: atom_id res chain seq x y z
N MET A 1 20.45 0.39 25.66
CA MET A 1 20.08 1.27 24.53
C MET A 1 18.91 0.76 23.66
N ARG A 2 18.56 -0.54 23.68
CA ARG A 2 17.52 -1.11 22.78
C ARG A 2 16.05 -0.86 23.18
N PHE A 3 15.76 -0.60 24.46
CA PHE A 3 14.41 -0.25 24.93
C PHE A 3 14.03 1.23 24.72
N PHE A 4 14.99 2.10 24.39
CA PHE A 4 14.78 3.54 24.32
C PHE A 4 14.14 3.99 22.99
N ALA A 5 14.39 3.27 21.89
CA ALA A 5 13.86 3.64 20.57
C ALA A 5 12.34 3.42 20.44
N LEU A 6 11.80 2.35 21.04
CA LEU A 6 10.35 2.08 21.05
C LEU A 6 9.60 2.94 22.08
N LEU A 7 10.22 3.26 23.22
CA LEU A 7 9.63 4.16 24.23
C LEU A 7 9.60 5.63 23.78
N CYS A 8 10.60 6.09 23.00
CA CYS A 8 10.55 7.44 22.43
C CYS A 8 9.42 7.61 21.39
N LEU A 9 9.02 6.54 20.70
CA LEU A 9 7.90 6.61 19.74
C LEU A 9 6.54 6.80 20.43
N SER A 10 6.36 6.19 21.61
CA SER A 10 5.13 6.27 22.39
C SER A 10 5.05 7.55 23.25
N PHE A 11 6.17 8.07 23.76
CA PHE A 11 6.17 9.28 24.59
C PHE A 11 5.93 10.58 23.81
N VAL A 12 6.36 10.67 22.54
CA VAL A 12 6.09 11.85 21.68
C VAL A 12 4.61 11.98 21.30
N LEU A 13 3.84 10.89 21.33
CA LEU A 13 2.42 10.89 20.97
C LEU A 13 1.48 11.29 22.12
N SER A 14 1.96 11.37 23.38
CA SER A 14 1.10 11.58 24.55
C SER A 14 1.06 13.01 25.10
N VAL A 15 1.79 13.97 24.51
CA VAL A 15 1.95 15.34 25.05
C VAL A 15 1.05 16.40 24.36
N SER A 16 0.24 16.05 23.37
CA SER A 16 -0.60 17.02 22.62
C SER A 16 -2.10 17.00 22.97
N GLY A 17 -2.45 16.69 24.21
CA GLY A 17 -3.84 16.54 24.64
C GLY A 17 -4.18 17.19 25.99
N ALA A 18 -3.83 18.47 26.18
CA ALA A 18 -4.36 19.25 27.29
C ALA A 18 -4.63 20.69 26.86
N HIS A 19 -5.85 21.14 27.16
CA HIS A 19 -6.43 22.49 27.02
C HIS A 19 -7.07 22.88 25.68
N ALA A 20 -8.39 22.67 25.61
CA ALA A 20 -9.32 23.78 25.46
C ALA A 20 -10.67 23.37 26.09
N ARG A 21 -11.06 24.09 27.14
CA ARG A 21 -12.38 24.04 27.79
C ARG A 21 -13.16 25.27 27.33
N ASP A 22 -14.48 25.12 27.37
CA ASP A 22 -15.55 26.13 27.30
C ASP A 22 -16.03 26.55 25.89
N GLU A 23 -17.22 26.08 25.52
CA GLU A 23 -18.43 26.89 25.72
C GLU A 23 -19.72 26.06 25.58
N GLU A 24 -20.64 26.41 26.47
CA GLU A 24 -21.96 25.88 26.80
C GLU A 24 -23.03 26.39 25.83
N LYS A 25 -23.83 25.51 25.19
CA LYS A 25 -25.22 25.84 24.74
C LYS A 25 -26.18 24.64 24.78
N ALA A 26 -27.16 24.77 25.68
CA ALA A 26 -28.57 24.35 25.69
C ALA A 26 -29.05 23.03 25.02
N PRO A 27 -29.90 22.23 25.71
CA PRO A 27 -30.46 20.99 25.17
C PRO A 27 -31.72 21.21 24.33
N VAL A 28 -31.74 20.62 23.13
CA VAL A 28 -32.94 20.47 22.31
C VAL A 28 -33.74 19.26 22.81
N LYS A 29 -34.98 19.52 23.22
CA LYS A 29 -35.98 18.51 23.60
C LYS A 29 -36.34 17.65 22.40
N GLN A 30 -36.10 16.34 22.47
CA GLN A 30 -36.75 15.36 21.61
C GLN A 30 -37.84 14.63 22.39
N THR A 31 -39.05 14.78 21.88
CA THR A 31 -40.30 14.17 22.35
C THR A 31 -40.27 12.68 22.02
N ILE A 32 -40.15 11.83 23.04
CA ILE A 32 -40.36 10.38 22.90
C ILE A 32 -41.85 10.11 23.02
N ASN A 33 -42.46 9.68 21.92
CA ASN A 33 -43.82 9.18 21.90
C ASN A 33 -43.84 7.77 22.50
N LYS A 34 -44.41 7.65 23.70
CA LYS A 34 -44.65 6.41 24.42
C LYS A 34 -46.10 6.00 24.13
N LYS A 35 -46.33 4.89 23.43
CA LYS A 35 -47.66 4.26 23.37
C LYS A 35 -47.54 2.79 23.77
N ALA A 36 -48.46 2.40 24.63
CA ALA A 36 -48.48 1.20 25.43
C ALA A 36 -49.07 -0.01 24.68
N ALA A 37 -48.58 -1.18 25.12
CA ALA A 37 -49.23 -2.47 25.39
C ALA A 37 -50.49 -2.89 24.60
N GLU A 38 -50.44 -4.10 24.06
CA GLU A 38 -51.53 -5.07 24.20
C GLU A 38 -50.99 -6.51 24.13
N GLU A 39 -51.58 -7.38 24.94
CA GLU A 39 -51.23 -8.78 25.23
C GLU A 39 -51.77 -9.77 24.17
N GLN A 40 -51.01 -10.87 23.95
CA GLN A 40 -51.34 -12.31 23.74
C GLN A 40 -52.68 -12.74 23.09
N PRO A 41 -52.82 -13.91 22.38
CA PRO A 41 -52.17 -15.22 22.72
C PRO A 41 -51.87 -16.26 21.59
N VAL A 42 -51.02 -17.24 21.94
CA VAL A 42 -51.12 -18.73 21.71
C VAL A 42 -51.08 -19.38 20.30
N LYS A 43 -50.19 -20.41 20.21
CA LYS A 43 -50.15 -21.64 19.37
C LYS A 43 -49.92 -21.54 17.85
N GLU A 44 -48.83 -22.17 17.39
CA GLU A 44 -48.88 -23.52 16.78
C GLU A 44 -47.45 -24.05 16.54
N GLU A 45 -47.22 -25.30 16.97
CA GLU A 45 -46.02 -26.10 16.68
C GLU A 45 -46.03 -26.54 15.21
N PRO A 46 -44.95 -26.35 14.44
CA PRO A 46 -44.77 -27.06 13.19
C PRO A 46 -44.09 -28.40 13.44
N LYS A 47 -44.73 -29.44 12.91
CA LYS A 47 -44.27 -30.82 12.80
C LYS A 47 -42.85 -30.91 12.23
N GLU A 48 -42.05 -31.67 12.95
CA GLU A 48 -40.74 -32.20 12.57
C GLU A 48 -40.96 -33.28 11.49
N GLU A 49 -40.74 -32.92 10.23
CA GLU A 49 -40.58 -33.88 9.14
C GLU A 49 -39.10 -34.28 9.06
N ALA A 50 -38.86 -35.54 9.45
CA ALA A 50 -37.58 -36.22 9.29
C ALA A 50 -37.16 -36.21 7.82
N THR A 51 -36.15 -35.40 7.51
CA THR A 51 -35.43 -35.48 6.24
C THR A 51 -34.31 -36.50 6.41
N GLU A 52 -34.36 -37.52 5.57
CA GLU A 52 -33.48 -38.68 5.56
C GLU A 52 -32.01 -38.31 5.43
N ASP A 53 -31.20 -39.10 6.14
CA ASP A 53 -29.74 -39.19 6.14
C ASP A 53 -29.09 -39.03 4.75
N GLU A 54 -28.67 -37.80 4.41
CA GLU A 54 -27.53 -37.58 3.52
C GLU A 54 -26.23 -37.66 4.34
N SER A 55 -26.02 -38.85 4.91
CA SER A 55 -24.85 -39.16 5.72
C SER A 55 -23.57 -39.18 4.88
N ALA A 56 -22.66 -38.29 5.24
CA ALA A 56 -21.24 -38.57 5.35
C ALA A 56 -20.49 -39.03 4.09
N LYS A 57 -20.51 -38.22 3.02
CA LYS A 57 -19.23 -37.97 2.33
C LYS A 57 -18.44 -37.00 3.20
N ALA A 58 -17.76 -37.55 4.21
CA ALA A 58 -16.66 -36.87 4.87
C ALA A 58 -15.58 -36.64 3.81
N GLU A 59 -15.71 -35.52 3.11
CA GLU A 59 -14.68 -34.96 2.25
C GLU A 59 -13.43 -34.92 3.11
N LYS A 60 -12.47 -35.80 2.83
CA LYS A 60 -11.14 -35.78 3.46
C LYS A 60 -10.60 -34.38 3.18
N ILE A 61 -10.75 -33.48 4.15
CA ILE A 61 -10.16 -32.15 4.10
C ILE A 61 -8.66 -32.42 3.94
N ALA A 62 -8.16 -32.23 2.73
CA ALA A 62 -6.77 -32.44 2.40
C ALA A 62 -5.97 -31.62 3.42
N GLU A 63 -5.15 -32.32 4.20
CA GLU A 63 -4.35 -31.69 5.24
C GLU A 63 -3.47 -30.64 4.56
N LYS A 64 -3.69 -29.36 4.90
CA LYS A 64 -2.97 -28.26 4.25
C LYS A 64 -1.47 -28.48 4.46
N PRO A 65 -0.61 -28.24 3.45
CA PRO A 65 0.82 -28.45 3.58
C PRO A 65 1.37 -27.64 4.77
N PRO A 66 2.38 -28.18 5.48
CA PRO A 66 3.03 -27.48 6.58
C PRO A 66 3.67 -26.17 6.05
N VAL A 67 3.51 -25.09 6.81
CA VAL A 67 4.04 -23.77 6.46
C VAL A 67 5.34 -23.53 7.25
N ASP A 68 6.42 -23.15 6.57
CA ASP A 68 7.65 -22.67 7.21
C ASP A 68 7.42 -21.23 7.72
N TRP A 69 6.90 -21.12 8.94
CA TRP A 69 6.55 -19.84 9.54
C TRP A 69 7.74 -18.87 9.70
N PRO A 70 8.92 -19.32 10.19
CA PRO A 70 10.11 -18.46 10.21
C PRO A 70 10.46 -17.88 8.84
N GLU A 71 10.36 -18.69 7.78
CA GLU A 71 10.65 -18.21 6.43
C GLU A 71 9.59 -17.22 5.92
N VAL A 72 8.30 -17.54 6.09
CA VAL A 72 7.18 -16.69 5.67
C VAL A 72 7.22 -15.34 6.36
N GLU A 73 7.32 -15.31 7.68
CA GLU A 73 7.27 -14.06 8.46
C GLU A 73 8.57 -13.26 8.41
N GLY A 74 9.69 -13.94 8.12
CA GLY A 74 10.97 -13.31 7.85
C GLY A 74 11.08 -12.64 6.48
N THR A 75 10.10 -12.86 5.59
CA THR A 75 10.08 -12.30 4.23
C THR A 75 10.20 -10.77 4.24
N GLY A 76 10.95 -10.22 3.30
CA GLY A 76 11.11 -8.78 3.12
C GLY A 76 11.85 -8.46 1.83
N ILE A 77 11.64 -7.25 1.31
CA ILE A 77 12.24 -6.79 0.04
C ILE A 77 13.52 -5.97 0.25
N ILE A 78 13.74 -5.44 1.45
CA ILE A 78 14.94 -4.68 1.81
C ILE A 78 15.82 -5.55 2.70
N SER A 79 17.05 -5.82 2.26
CA SER A 79 17.91 -6.83 2.91
C SER A 79 19.23 -6.27 3.44
N THR A 80 19.68 -5.13 2.91
CA THR A 80 20.96 -4.52 3.29
C THR A 80 20.79 -3.14 3.93
N PHE A 81 21.71 -2.78 4.83
CA PHE A 81 21.70 -1.44 5.45
C PHE A 81 21.83 -0.31 4.42
N LYS A 82 22.52 -0.58 3.29
CA LYS A 82 22.65 0.36 2.16
C LYS A 82 21.30 0.68 1.50
N GLU A 83 20.41 -0.31 1.39
CA GLU A 83 19.03 -0.13 0.92
C GLU A 83 18.11 0.47 2.01
N GLY A 84 18.63 0.66 3.23
CA GLY A 84 17.85 1.08 4.38
C GLY A 84 17.19 -0.08 5.13
N ALA A 85 17.67 -1.33 5.05
CA ALA A 85 17.18 -2.38 5.93
C ALA A 85 17.43 -2.01 7.41
N LEU A 86 16.55 -2.47 8.29
CA LEU A 86 16.87 -2.58 9.72
C LEU A 86 17.72 -3.84 9.95
N GLU A 87 18.29 -4.00 11.15
CA GLU A 87 19.08 -5.20 11.47
C GLU A 87 18.23 -6.47 11.31
N LYS A 88 18.79 -7.54 10.74
CA LYS A 88 18.10 -8.84 10.61
C LYS A 88 17.57 -9.38 11.96
N THR A 89 18.22 -8.98 13.05
CA THR A 89 17.87 -9.30 14.43
C THR A 89 16.81 -8.37 15.04
N LEU A 90 16.09 -7.60 14.22
CA LEU A 90 15.06 -6.65 14.66
C LEU A 90 14.07 -7.28 15.67
N TRP A 91 13.62 -8.51 15.42
CA TRP A 91 12.67 -9.21 16.27
C TRP A 91 13.30 -10.10 17.36
N LYS A 92 14.63 -10.06 17.50
CA LYS A 92 15.35 -10.97 18.41
C LYS A 92 14.88 -10.78 19.85
N GLY A 93 14.36 -11.86 20.44
CA GLY A 93 13.89 -11.88 21.82
C GLY A 93 12.59 -11.12 22.08
N GLN A 94 11.92 -10.59 21.04
CA GLN A 94 10.61 -9.96 21.16
C GLN A 94 9.52 -11.04 21.15
N LYS A 95 8.45 -10.82 21.91
CA LYS A 95 7.29 -11.72 21.90
C LYS A 95 6.47 -11.51 20.63
N ARG A 96 5.96 -12.60 20.05
CA ARG A 96 5.08 -12.54 18.88
C ARG A 96 3.85 -11.69 19.16
N SER A 97 3.20 -11.90 20.31
CA SER A 97 1.99 -11.15 20.68
C SER A 97 2.22 -9.64 20.71
N GLU A 98 3.41 -9.20 21.16
CA GLU A 98 3.81 -7.79 21.19
C GLU A 98 4.06 -7.26 19.77
N ILE A 99 4.75 -8.02 18.91
CA ILE A 99 4.98 -7.62 17.50
C ILE A 99 3.64 -7.44 16.76
N GLU A 100 2.75 -8.42 16.85
CA GLU A 100 1.43 -8.36 16.19
C GLU A 100 0.61 -7.17 16.70
N TYR A 101 0.64 -6.93 18.01
CA TYR A 101 -0.02 -5.78 18.62
C TYR A 101 0.52 -4.43 18.12
N GLU A 102 1.84 -4.28 18.04
CA GLU A 102 2.48 -3.06 17.58
C GLU A 102 2.25 -2.84 16.08
N LEU A 103 2.36 -3.90 15.26
CA LEU A 103 2.08 -3.83 13.82
C LEU A 103 0.65 -3.36 13.56
N ALA A 104 -0.35 -3.90 14.27
CA ALA A 104 -1.73 -3.48 14.13
C ALA A 104 -1.92 -1.97 14.44
N ARG A 105 -1.13 -1.42 15.36
CA ARG A 105 -1.25 -0.05 15.89
C ARG A 105 -0.35 0.98 15.24
N LEU A 106 0.49 0.57 14.29
CA LEU A 106 1.26 1.52 13.49
C LEU A 106 0.31 2.55 12.87
N PRO A 107 0.53 3.86 13.08
CA PRO A 107 -0.34 4.88 12.52
C PRO A 107 -0.29 4.83 11.00
N GLU A 108 -1.46 4.86 10.37
CA GLU A 108 -1.61 4.85 8.91
C GLU A 108 -1.03 6.12 8.26
N GLN A 109 -0.99 7.23 9.01
CA GLN A 109 -0.61 8.55 8.52
C GLN A 109 0.32 9.27 9.50
N PRO A 110 1.59 8.84 9.58
CA PRO A 110 2.58 9.59 10.36
C PRO A 110 2.72 11.02 9.81
N LYS A 111 2.62 12.02 10.69
CA LYS A 111 2.76 13.44 10.33
C LYS A 111 4.17 13.79 9.84
N LEU A 112 5.17 13.00 10.23
CA LEU A 112 6.57 13.23 9.92
C LEU A 112 7.05 12.28 8.83
N ARG A 113 7.63 12.82 7.76
CA ARG A 113 8.18 12.04 6.65
C ARG A 113 9.25 11.04 7.09
N ALA A 114 10.08 11.41 8.08
CA ALA A 114 11.08 10.50 8.64
C ALA A 114 10.43 9.28 9.32
N LEU A 115 9.30 9.48 10.01
CA LEU A 115 8.55 8.40 10.65
C LEU A 115 7.87 7.50 9.61
N LEU A 116 7.30 8.08 8.55
CA LEU A 116 6.78 7.31 7.40
C LEU A 116 7.86 6.42 6.80
N SER A 117 9.04 6.99 6.54
CA SER A 117 10.19 6.26 6.00
C SER A 117 10.62 5.12 6.93
N LEU A 118 10.71 5.38 8.24
CA LEU A 118 11.05 4.35 9.23
C LEU A 118 10.02 3.22 9.29
N GLN A 119 8.72 3.55 9.31
CA GLN A 119 7.64 2.56 9.31
C GLN A 119 7.66 1.71 8.04
N ARG A 120 7.81 2.34 6.88
CA ARG A 120 7.97 1.60 5.62
C ARG A 120 9.16 0.65 5.68
N ARG A 121 10.34 1.13 6.10
CA ARG A 121 11.54 0.30 6.25
C ARG A 121 11.32 -0.86 7.22
N LEU A 122 10.63 -0.61 8.34
CA LEU A 122 10.23 -1.65 9.29
C LEU A 122 9.36 -2.72 8.63
N LEU A 123 8.34 -2.31 7.87
CA LEU A 123 7.41 -3.19 7.19
C LEU A 123 8.01 -3.93 5.99
N LEU A 124 9.15 -3.49 5.45
CA LEU A 124 9.78 -4.07 4.26
C LEU A 124 11.12 -4.77 4.51
N THR A 125 11.70 -4.60 5.70
CA THR A 125 12.97 -5.25 6.05
C THR A 125 12.80 -6.77 6.10
N LYS A 126 13.76 -7.48 5.51
CA LYS A 126 13.90 -8.93 5.67
C LYS A 126 14.50 -9.22 7.05
N THR A 127 13.81 -10.04 7.84
CA THR A 127 14.18 -10.32 9.23
C THR A 127 14.36 -11.81 9.47
N ASP A 128 15.10 -12.16 10.51
CA ASP A 128 15.18 -13.55 10.98
C ASP A 128 14.07 -13.80 12.01
N ALA A 129 12.94 -14.30 11.55
CA ALA A 129 11.80 -14.60 12.42
C ALA A 129 12.04 -15.85 13.28
N SER A 130 13.10 -16.64 13.08
CA SER A 130 13.41 -17.73 14.01
C SER A 130 13.94 -17.22 15.36
N LEU A 131 14.28 -15.94 15.46
CA LEU A 131 14.82 -15.31 16.67
C LEU A 131 13.75 -14.72 17.59
N LEU A 132 12.48 -14.78 17.20
CA LEU A 132 11.37 -14.27 18.01
C LEU A 132 10.96 -15.26 19.10
N VAL A 133 10.40 -14.75 20.19
CA VAL A 133 9.82 -15.58 21.25
C VAL A 133 8.37 -15.88 20.86
N ASN A 134 8.11 -17.13 20.47
CA ASN A 134 6.77 -17.62 20.12
C ASN A 134 5.94 -17.87 21.40
N ASP A 135 5.62 -16.80 22.13
CA ASP A 135 4.72 -16.85 23.29
C ASP A 135 3.27 -17.18 22.89
N ILE A 136 2.90 -16.82 21.66
CA ILE A 136 1.76 -17.37 20.92
C ILE A 136 2.26 -18.03 19.62
N GLY A 137 1.47 -18.93 19.04
CA GLY A 137 1.77 -19.51 17.73
C GLY A 137 1.39 -18.56 16.58
N PRO A 138 1.99 -18.71 15.39
CA PRO A 138 1.56 -17.98 14.20
C PRO A 138 0.11 -18.31 13.86
N LEU A 139 -0.72 -17.28 13.71
CA LEU A 139 -2.13 -17.42 13.36
C LEU A 139 -2.30 -17.37 11.84
N ARG A 140 -2.69 -18.50 11.23
CA ARG A 140 -2.94 -18.58 9.78
C ARG A 140 -4.00 -17.55 9.38
N GLY A 141 -3.69 -16.72 8.38
CA GLY A 141 -4.56 -15.63 7.92
C GLY A 141 -4.38 -14.30 8.69
N ASN A 142 -3.59 -14.29 9.75
CA ASN A 142 -3.24 -13.10 10.52
C ASN A 142 -1.78 -13.10 11.01
N ASP A 143 -0.89 -13.78 10.28
CA ASP A 143 0.53 -13.83 10.59
C ASP A 143 1.22 -12.47 10.33
N ILE A 144 2.49 -12.37 10.73
CA ILE A 144 3.25 -11.12 10.64
C ILE A 144 3.38 -10.62 9.19
N LEU A 145 3.52 -11.51 8.19
CA LEU A 145 3.61 -11.11 6.79
C LEU A 145 2.29 -10.47 6.31
N ILE A 146 1.16 -11.12 6.60
CA ILE A 146 -0.17 -10.60 6.25
C ILE A 146 -0.41 -9.24 6.92
N GLN A 147 -0.06 -9.09 8.19
CA GLN A 147 -0.20 -7.81 8.90
C GLN A 147 0.66 -6.71 8.28
N ARG A 148 1.90 -7.03 7.86
CA ARG A 148 2.78 -6.08 7.17
C ARG A 148 2.18 -5.63 5.83
N ILE A 149 1.67 -6.55 5.02
CA ILE A 149 1.01 -6.24 3.74
C ILE A 149 -0.22 -5.35 3.97
N LYS A 150 -1.11 -5.72 4.91
CA LYS A 150 -2.29 -4.91 5.27
C LYS A 150 -1.89 -3.51 5.71
N LYS A 151 -0.87 -3.37 6.56
CA LYS A 151 -0.41 -2.07 7.04
C LYS A 151 0.16 -1.21 5.90
N LEU A 152 0.93 -1.80 4.98
CA LEU A 152 1.40 -1.09 3.78
C LEU A 152 0.21 -0.57 2.95
N MET A 153 -0.83 -1.39 2.74
CA MET A 153 -2.05 -0.98 2.05
C MET A 153 -2.84 0.11 2.78
N GLU A 154 -2.91 0.06 4.12
CA GLU A 154 -3.52 1.11 4.95
C GLU A 154 -2.77 2.44 4.86
N MET A 155 -1.45 2.39 4.71
CA MET A 155 -0.60 3.56 4.50
C MET A 155 -0.64 4.08 3.05
N GLY A 156 -1.31 3.37 2.14
CA GLY A 156 -1.34 3.71 0.71
C GLY A 156 -0.09 3.27 -0.08
N LEU A 157 0.75 2.42 0.51
CA LEU A 157 1.98 1.90 -0.07
C LEU A 157 1.70 0.62 -0.88
N TYR A 158 0.84 0.72 -1.89
CA TYR A 158 0.32 -0.43 -2.63
C TYR A 158 1.37 -1.16 -3.47
N ASP A 159 2.33 -0.43 -4.07
CA ASP A 159 3.45 -1.04 -4.80
C ASP A 159 4.32 -1.86 -3.85
N ASP A 160 4.67 -1.30 -2.70
CA ASP A 160 5.45 -2.01 -1.68
C ASP A 160 4.72 -3.25 -1.13
N ALA A 161 3.40 -3.16 -0.94
CA ALA A 161 2.57 -4.28 -0.54
C ALA A 161 2.57 -5.40 -1.58
N TRP A 162 2.51 -5.04 -2.87
CA TRP A 162 2.61 -5.98 -3.99
C TRP A 162 4.00 -6.62 -4.08
N ASP A 163 5.06 -5.83 -3.97
CA ASP A 163 6.44 -6.34 -4.02
C ASP A 163 6.71 -7.29 -2.85
N LEU A 164 6.17 -7.00 -1.67
CA LEU A 164 6.27 -7.88 -0.50
C LEU A 164 5.46 -9.17 -0.67
N TYR A 165 4.23 -9.07 -1.18
CA TYR A 165 3.37 -10.23 -1.49
C TYR A 165 4.05 -11.18 -2.50
N THR A 166 4.66 -10.61 -3.55
CA THR A 166 5.24 -11.41 -4.65
C THR A 166 6.53 -12.14 -4.29
N GLN A 167 7.17 -11.84 -3.14
CA GLN A 167 8.34 -12.59 -2.66
C GLN A 167 8.06 -14.07 -2.36
N LYS A 168 6.77 -14.45 -2.21
CA LYS A 168 6.32 -15.80 -1.86
C LYS A 168 5.23 -16.35 -2.81
N ALA A 169 5.16 -15.83 -4.03
CA ALA A 169 4.03 -16.04 -4.96
C ALA A 169 3.86 -17.46 -5.53
N GLU A 170 4.63 -18.48 -5.12
CA GLU A 170 4.51 -19.82 -5.72
C GLU A 170 3.17 -20.50 -5.38
N GLU A 171 2.71 -20.42 -4.11
CA GLU A 171 1.35 -20.81 -3.74
C GLU A 171 0.92 -20.14 -2.43
N PRO A 172 -0.21 -19.41 -2.41
CA PRO A 172 -0.80 -18.89 -1.18
C PRO A 172 -1.12 -20.00 -0.16
N TYR A 173 -0.52 -19.91 1.02
CA TYR A 173 -0.75 -20.87 2.11
C TYR A 173 -2.07 -20.68 2.86
N ASP A 174 -2.77 -19.56 2.63
CA ASP A 174 -4.05 -19.23 3.28
C ASP A 174 -4.97 -18.40 2.36
N VAL A 175 -6.27 -18.46 2.61
CA VAL A 175 -7.28 -17.67 1.87
C VAL A 175 -7.01 -16.17 2.01
N SER A 176 -6.56 -15.71 3.17
CA SER A 176 -6.40 -14.28 3.47
C SER A 176 -5.28 -13.65 2.65
N ILE A 177 -4.16 -14.36 2.45
CA ILE A 177 -3.05 -13.87 1.60
C ILE A 177 -3.42 -13.92 0.11
N THR A 178 -4.23 -14.89 -0.32
CA THR A 178 -4.81 -14.91 -1.68
C THR A 178 -5.71 -13.71 -1.92
N GLN A 179 -6.63 -13.41 -0.99
CA GLN A 179 -7.51 -12.24 -1.08
C GLN A 179 -6.73 -10.94 -1.21
N LEU A 180 -5.65 -10.77 -0.43
CA LEU A 180 -4.76 -9.60 -0.53
C LEU A 180 -4.06 -9.52 -1.88
N GLY A 181 -3.53 -10.65 -2.38
CA GLY A 181 -2.91 -10.72 -3.71
C GLY A 181 -3.87 -10.29 -4.83
N MET A 182 -5.08 -10.84 -4.83
CA MET A 182 -6.12 -10.48 -5.80
C MET A 182 -6.54 -9.01 -5.68
N LEU A 183 -6.73 -8.52 -4.46
CA LEU A 183 -7.06 -7.12 -4.22
C LEU A 183 -5.96 -6.19 -4.75
N LEU A 184 -4.69 -6.53 -4.53
CA LEU A 184 -3.55 -5.80 -5.07
C LEU A 184 -3.52 -5.82 -6.60
N LEU A 185 -3.81 -6.96 -7.26
CA LEU A 185 -3.95 -7.04 -8.72
C LEU A 185 -5.04 -6.09 -9.26
N VAL A 186 -6.23 -6.08 -8.63
CA VAL A 186 -7.33 -5.19 -9.06
C VAL A 186 -6.96 -3.73 -8.87
N MET A 187 -6.38 -3.34 -7.72
CA MET A 187 -5.91 -1.97 -7.48
C MET A 187 -4.79 -1.56 -8.43
N ARG A 188 -4.03 -2.53 -8.94
CA ARG A 188 -3.00 -2.35 -9.95
C ARG A 188 -3.56 -2.21 -11.37
N ASP A 189 -4.88 -2.16 -11.55
CA ASP A 189 -5.53 -2.17 -12.86
C ASP A 189 -5.04 -3.33 -13.74
N ASP A 190 -4.88 -4.50 -13.10
CA ASP A 190 -4.59 -5.79 -13.72
C ASP A 190 -5.74 -6.76 -13.44
N LEU A 191 -6.95 -6.30 -13.80
CA LEU A 191 -8.18 -7.04 -13.55
C LEU A 191 -8.23 -8.35 -14.35
N ALA A 192 -7.58 -8.40 -15.52
CA ALA A 192 -7.47 -9.62 -16.32
C ALA A 192 -6.74 -10.73 -15.55
N THR A 193 -5.56 -10.44 -14.99
CA THR A 193 -4.81 -11.39 -14.17
C THR A 193 -5.58 -11.74 -12.91
N ALA A 194 -6.21 -10.76 -12.24
CA ALA A 194 -7.06 -11.04 -11.07
C ALA A 194 -8.19 -12.02 -11.38
N CYS A 195 -8.81 -11.92 -12.57
CA CYS A 195 -9.88 -12.83 -12.99
C CYS A 195 -9.39 -14.22 -13.41
N LEU A 196 -8.15 -14.35 -13.89
CA LEU A 196 -7.53 -15.65 -14.12
C LEU A 196 -7.23 -16.36 -12.79
N GLU A 197 -6.63 -15.64 -11.83
CA GLU A 197 -6.37 -16.14 -10.48
C GLU A 197 -7.66 -16.51 -9.75
N GLU A 198 -8.72 -15.71 -9.91
CA GLU A 198 -10.04 -16.00 -9.36
C GLU A 198 -10.51 -17.40 -9.75
N LYS A 199 -10.39 -17.81 -11.02
CA LYS A 199 -10.84 -19.13 -11.49
C LYS A 199 -10.07 -20.28 -10.85
N VAL A 200 -8.78 -20.08 -10.56
CA VAL A 200 -7.95 -21.06 -9.85
C VAL A 200 -8.44 -21.17 -8.41
N PHE A 201 -8.58 -20.03 -7.72
CA PHE A 201 -8.82 -20.02 -6.28
C PHE A 201 -10.29 -20.18 -5.86
N SER A 202 -11.28 -19.83 -6.69
CA SER A 202 -12.69 -20.00 -6.33
C SER A 202 -13.08 -21.48 -6.21
N SER A 203 -12.47 -22.36 -7.00
CA SER A 203 -12.59 -23.81 -6.81
C SER A 203 -11.97 -24.29 -5.49
N LYS A 204 -10.92 -23.63 -5.01
CA LYS A 204 -10.23 -23.96 -3.74
C LYS A 204 -10.96 -23.41 -2.52
N TYR A 205 -11.70 -22.30 -2.69
CA TYR A 205 -12.42 -21.60 -1.62
C TYR A 205 -13.89 -21.31 -1.99
N PRO A 206 -14.71 -22.32 -2.31
CA PRO A 206 -16.07 -22.13 -2.84
C PRO A 206 -17.04 -21.48 -1.85
N ALA A 207 -16.77 -21.61 -0.55
CA ALA A 207 -17.59 -21.02 0.52
C ALA A 207 -17.21 -19.57 0.85
N ASP A 208 -16.12 -19.05 0.29
CA ASP A 208 -15.62 -17.73 0.65
C ASP A 208 -16.32 -16.62 -0.15
N LYS A 209 -16.86 -15.65 0.59
CA LYS A 209 -17.67 -14.55 0.02
C LYS A 209 -16.87 -13.63 -0.90
N PHE A 210 -15.57 -13.46 -0.67
CA PHE A 210 -14.72 -12.62 -1.52
C PHE A 210 -14.64 -13.24 -2.92
N PHE A 211 -14.35 -14.54 -3.02
CA PHE A 211 -14.25 -15.23 -4.30
C PHE A 211 -15.61 -15.29 -5.02
N ALA A 212 -16.71 -15.55 -4.31
CA ALA A 212 -18.05 -15.48 -4.90
C ALA A 212 -18.41 -14.07 -5.43
N THR A 213 -17.85 -13.02 -4.84
CA THR A 213 -18.01 -11.64 -5.30
C THR A 213 -17.11 -11.35 -6.51
N MET A 214 -15.85 -11.78 -6.46
CA MET A 214 -14.89 -11.67 -7.55
C MET A 214 -15.36 -12.42 -8.81
N ASP A 215 -15.86 -13.65 -8.68
CA ASP A 215 -16.38 -14.46 -9.79
C ASP A 215 -17.46 -13.72 -10.59
N LYS A 216 -18.42 -13.09 -9.88
CA LYS A 216 -19.49 -12.30 -10.50
C LYS A 216 -18.96 -11.06 -11.20
N ALA A 217 -18.04 -10.34 -10.56
CA ALA A 217 -17.41 -9.16 -11.16
C ALA A 217 -16.63 -9.56 -12.43
N CYS A 218 -15.80 -10.60 -12.33
CA CYS A 218 -15.01 -11.13 -13.43
C CYS A 218 -15.85 -11.67 -14.58
N SER A 219 -16.97 -12.34 -14.30
CA SER A 219 -17.90 -12.79 -15.33
C SER A 219 -18.41 -11.63 -16.19
N VAL A 220 -18.65 -10.47 -15.60
CA VAL A 220 -19.14 -9.28 -16.31
C VAL A 220 -18.00 -8.59 -17.05
N THR A 221 -16.85 -8.42 -16.41
CA THR A 221 -15.65 -7.86 -17.05
C THR A 221 -15.23 -8.66 -18.28
N MET A 222 -15.34 -9.99 -18.23
CA MET A 222 -15.04 -10.88 -19.36
C MET A 222 -16.17 -11.00 -20.39
N GLY A 223 -17.29 -10.28 -20.22
CA GLY A 223 -18.43 -10.31 -21.13
C GLY A 223 -19.27 -11.59 -21.09
N LEU A 224 -19.06 -12.45 -20.08
CA LEU A 224 -19.80 -13.71 -19.88
C LEU A 224 -21.12 -13.49 -19.13
N GLY A 225 -21.24 -12.39 -18.38
CA GLY A 225 -22.42 -12.04 -17.60
C GLY A 225 -22.94 -10.63 -17.92
N LYS A 226 -24.24 -10.40 -17.65
CA LYS A 226 -24.87 -9.07 -17.68
C LYS A 226 -25.65 -8.87 -16.38
N ASN A 227 -25.62 -7.64 -15.85
CA ASN A 227 -26.38 -7.24 -14.66
C ASN A 227 -26.20 -8.17 -13.44
N PRO A 228 -24.96 -8.37 -12.96
CA PRO A 228 -24.67 -9.25 -11.83
C PRO A 228 -25.43 -8.81 -10.57
N THR A 229 -25.76 -9.75 -9.68
CA THR A 229 -26.39 -9.43 -8.38
C THR A 229 -25.41 -9.60 -7.22
N PHE A 230 -25.08 -8.50 -6.55
CA PHE A 230 -24.18 -8.45 -5.39
C PHE A 230 -24.97 -8.27 -4.10
N LYS A 231 -25.29 -9.39 -3.42
CA LYS A 231 -26.11 -9.40 -2.21
C LYS A 231 -25.54 -8.53 -1.09
N ASP A 232 -24.22 -8.51 -0.96
CA ASP A 232 -23.51 -7.90 0.16
C ASP A 232 -22.89 -6.52 -0.21
N SER A 233 -23.12 -6.00 -1.42
CA SER A 233 -22.54 -4.72 -1.86
C SER A 233 -23.42 -3.95 -2.85
N ALA A 234 -24.06 -2.89 -2.36
CA ALA A 234 -24.78 -1.94 -3.19
C ALA A 234 -23.86 -1.10 -4.10
N VAL A 235 -22.59 -0.92 -3.70
CA VAL A 235 -21.60 -0.18 -4.48
C VAL A 235 -21.21 -0.98 -5.72
N LEU A 236 -20.83 -2.26 -5.58
CA LEU A 236 -20.55 -3.12 -6.73
C LEU A 236 -21.77 -3.27 -7.64
N GLN A 237 -22.97 -3.40 -7.05
CA GLN A 237 -24.23 -3.40 -7.79
C GLN A 237 -24.36 -2.16 -8.68
N SER A 238 -24.03 -0.99 -8.15
CA SER A 238 -24.12 0.28 -8.88
C SER A 238 -23.03 0.43 -9.93
N ILE A 239 -21.80 -0.02 -9.65
CA ILE A 239 -20.67 0.01 -10.61
C ILE A 239 -21.02 -0.74 -11.90
N TYR A 240 -21.62 -1.93 -11.76
CA TYR A 240 -21.87 -2.82 -12.90
C TYR A 240 -23.24 -2.63 -13.56
N ASN A 241 -24.27 -2.17 -12.84
CA ASN A 241 -25.64 -2.08 -13.40
C ASN A 241 -26.10 -0.66 -13.72
N THR A 242 -25.36 0.37 -13.29
CA THR A 242 -25.73 1.76 -13.51
C THR A 242 -24.61 2.45 -14.28
N GLU A 243 -24.81 2.64 -15.59
CA GLU A 243 -23.79 3.20 -16.49
C GLU A 243 -23.24 4.56 -16.00
N THR A 244 -24.13 5.42 -15.51
CA THR A 244 -23.82 6.77 -15.01
C THR A 244 -23.29 6.81 -13.58
N TYR A 245 -23.21 5.66 -12.90
CA TYR A 245 -22.74 5.62 -11.52
C TYR A 245 -21.30 6.08 -11.45
N SER A 246 -21.03 7.00 -10.54
CA SER A 246 -19.69 7.50 -10.28
C SER A 246 -19.65 8.20 -8.93
N ILE A 247 -18.48 8.26 -8.33
CA ILE A 247 -18.28 8.85 -6.99
C ILE A 247 -17.23 9.94 -7.10
N ALA A 248 -17.54 11.13 -6.59
CA ALA A 248 -16.57 12.21 -6.55
C ALA A 248 -15.44 11.89 -5.56
N ALA A 249 -14.18 12.08 -5.97
CA ALA A 249 -12.98 11.97 -5.15
C ALA A 249 -13.03 12.90 -3.93
N SER A 250 -13.75 14.03 -4.05
CA SER A 250 -14.02 14.96 -2.95
C SER A 250 -14.96 14.38 -1.88
N ASN A 251 -15.73 13.33 -2.17
CA ASN A 251 -16.55 12.61 -1.19
C ASN A 251 -15.72 11.56 -0.43
N THR A 252 -14.68 12.04 0.24
CA THR A 252 -13.78 11.23 1.08
C THR A 252 -14.52 10.35 2.09
N PRO A 253 -15.55 10.83 2.83
CA PRO A 253 -16.28 9.98 3.79
C PRO A 253 -16.98 8.77 3.15
N ALA A 254 -17.55 8.92 1.94
CA ALA A 254 -18.16 7.79 1.24
C ALA A 254 -17.11 6.78 0.80
N LEU A 255 -15.99 7.25 0.23
CA LEU A 255 -14.89 6.39 -0.19
C LEU A 255 -14.26 5.61 0.98
N MET A 256 -14.15 6.22 2.16
CA MET A 256 -13.61 5.55 3.36
C MET A 256 -14.55 4.49 3.94
N LYS A 257 -15.87 4.61 3.73
CA LYS A 257 -16.86 3.63 4.21
C LYS A 257 -16.91 2.35 3.37
N MET A 258 -16.38 2.39 2.14
CA MET A 258 -16.33 1.22 1.27
C MET A 258 -15.35 0.17 1.79
N SER A 259 -15.58 -1.07 1.39
CA SER A 259 -14.57 -2.12 1.46
C SER A 259 -13.39 -1.81 0.52
N ASP A 260 -12.23 -2.42 0.77
CA ASP A 260 -11.10 -2.29 -0.16
C ASP A 260 -11.43 -2.84 -1.55
N LEU A 261 -12.24 -3.90 -1.63
CA LEU A 261 -12.66 -4.49 -2.90
C LEU A 261 -13.55 -3.54 -3.72
N GLU A 262 -14.54 -2.91 -3.08
CA GLU A 262 -15.40 -1.90 -3.71
C GLU A 262 -14.58 -0.73 -4.24
N ARG A 263 -13.60 -0.24 -3.47
CA ARG A 263 -12.65 0.76 -3.96
C ARG A 263 -11.87 0.23 -5.15
N ALA A 264 -11.21 -0.92 -5.04
CA ALA A 264 -10.43 -1.47 -6.15
C ALA A 264 -11.25 -1.56 -7.46
N PHE A 265 -12.52 -1.95 -7.40
CA PHE A 265 -13.40 -1.95 -8.57
C PHE A 265 -13.88 -0.58 -9.04
N LEU A 266 -14.06 0.40 -8.15
CA LEU A 266 -14.29 1.79 -8.57
C LEU A 266 -13.13 2.30 -9.43
N LEU A 267 -11.90 2.00 -9.02
CA LEU A 267 -10.68 2.36 -9.73
C LEU A 267 -10.60 1.66 -11.08
N ALA A 268 -10.68 0.32 -11.10
CA ALA A 268 -10.54 -0.50 -12.30
C ALA A 268 -11.63 -0.23 -13.36
N ASN A 269 -12.79 0.31 -12.96
CA ASN A 269 -13.87 0.67 -13.87
C ASN A 269 -13.96 2.19 -14.14
N SER A 270 -12.94 2.97 -13.73
CA SER A 270 -12.88 4.42 -13.92
C SER A 270 -14.14 5.15 -13.44
N LYS A 271 -14.70 4.74 -12.29
CA LYS A 271 -15.94 5.29 -11.71
C LYS A 271 -15.67 6.40 -10.69
N ILE A 272 -14.43 6.88 -10.58
CA ILE A 272 -14.08 8.03 -9.73
C ILE A 272 -14.13 9.30 -10.58
N ARG A 273 -14.86 10.32 -10.10
CA ARG A 273 -14.81 11.65 -10.70
C ARG A 273 -13.91 12.56 -9.89
N TYR A 274 -13.09 13.34 -10.57
CA TYR A 274 -12.11 14.22 -9.93
C TYR A 274 -12.59 15.68 -9.85
N ASP A 275 -13.87 15.94 -10.15
CA ASP A 275 -14.46 17.26 -9.96
C ASP A 275 -14.55 17.66 -8.47
N GLY A 276 -14.35 18.95 -8.22
CA GLY A 276 -14.38 19.52 -6.87
C GLY A 276 -13.16 19.20 -6.00
N LEU A 277 -12.10 18.60 -6.56
CA LEU A 277 -10.83 18.54 -5.86
C LEU A 277 -10.20 19.93 -5.74
N SER A 278 -9.88 20.31 -4.52
CA SER A 278 -9.16 21.53 -4.18
C SER A 278 -8.13 21.22 -3.09
N ASP A 279 -7.17 22.11 -2.87
CA ASP A 279 -6.18 21.96 -1.79
C ASP A 279 -6.84 21.78 -0.42
N ALA A 280 -7.98 22.44 -0.19
CA ALA A 280 -8.75 22.33 1.05
C ALA A 280 -9.38 20.93 1.26
N VAL A 281 -9.75 20.26 0.16
CA VAL A 281 -10.25 18.88 0.20
C VAL A 281 -9.08 17.93 0.37
N LEU A 282 -8.04 18.06 -0.47
CA LEU A 282 -6.89 17.16 -0.48
C LEU A 282 -6.12 17.16 0.84
N SER A 283 -5.95 18.31 1.48
CA SER A 283 -5.33 18.43 2.81
C SER A 283 -6.06 17.66 3.92
N LYS A 284 -7.34 17.31 3.72
CA LYS A 284 -8.15 16.50 4.64
C LYS A 284 -8.34 15.05 4.15
N THR A 285 -8.06 14.77 2.88
CA THR A 285 -8.15 13.43 2.30
C THR A 285 -7.11 12.51 2.94
N PRO A 286 -7.49 11.32 3.45
CA PRO A 286 -6.56 10.30 3.94
C PRO A 286 -5.46 9.93 2.93
N SER A 287 -4.24 9.67 3.41
CA SER A 287 -3.09 9.26 2.58
C SER A 287 -3.38 8.02 1.72
N LYS A 288 -4.10 7.04 2.28
CA LYS A 288 -4.57 5.86 1.53
C LYS A 288 -5.38 6.23 0.30
N LEU A 289 -6.25 7.24 0.40
CA LEU A 289 -7.06 7.69 -0.75
C LEU A 289 -6.23 8.50 -1.74
N LEU A 290 -5.30 9.34 -1.28
CA LEU A 290 -4.42 10.10 -2.18
C LEU A 290 -3.61 9.17 -3.09
N THR A 291 -2.99 8.15 -2.51
CA THR A 291 -2.21 7.15 -3.24
C THR A 291 -3.11 6.29 -4.12
N TYR A 292 -4.26 5.87 -3.61
CA TYR A 292 -5.29 5.17 -4.40
C TYR A 292 -5.75 5.97 -5.62
N PHE A 293 -5.93 7.29 -5.52
CA PHE A 293 -6.25 8.13 -6.66
C PHE A 293 -5.12 8.20 -7.70
N LEU A 294 -3.87 8.18 -7.25
CA LEU A 294 -2.69 8.17 -8.14
C LEU A 294 -2.53 6.85 -8.90
N LEU A 295 -3.22 5.78 -8.48
CA LEU A 295 -3.27 4.51 -9.21
C LEU A 295 -4.29 4.53 -10.36
N ASP A 296 -5.19 5.52 -10.43
CA ASP A 296 -6.22 5.57 -11.48
C ASP A 296 -5.60 5.98 -12.83
N ARG A 297 -5.74 5.11 -13.84
CA ARG A 297 -5.27 5.42 -15.20
C ARG A 297 -6.10 6.51 -15.87
N ALA A 298 -7.35 6.71 -15.44
CA ALA A 298 -8.24 7.75 -15.93
C ALA A 298 -8.08 9.08 -15.17
N LEU A 299 -7.10 9.21 -14.26
CA LEU A 299 -6.84 10.43 -13.51
C LEU A 299 -6.47 11.60 -14.45
N PRO A 300 -7.27 12.69 -14.49
CA PRO A 300 -6.95 13.84 -15.33
C PRO A 300 -5.64 14.52 -14.89
N ASP A 301 -4.84 15.03 -15.83
CA ASP A 301 -3.54 15.67 -15.54
C ASP A 301 -3.63 16.82 -14.53
N SER A 302 -4.72 17.60 -14.58
CA SER A 302 -4.98 18.70 -13.64
C SER A 302 -5.15 18.19 -12.20
N ALA A 303 -5.89 17.10 -12.01
CA ALA A 303 -6.06 16.45 -10.71
C ALA A 303 -4.76 15.74 -10.28
N LYS A 304 -4.06 15.09 -11.21
CA LYS A 304 -2.78 14.43 -10.96
C LYS A 304 -1.76 15.37 -10.36
N ALA A 305 -1.61 16.58 -10.91
CA ALA A 305 -0.66 17.56 -10.41
C ALA A 305 -0.93 17.93 -8.93
N ILE A 306 -2.17 18.29 -8.59
CA ILE A 306 -2.53 18.71 -7.22
C ILE A 306 -2.47 17.55 -6.21
N ILE A 307 -2.92 16.35 -6.60
CA ILE A 307 -2.84 15.15 -5.76
C ILE A 307 -1.38 14.78 -5.52
N THR A 308 -0.54 14.84 -6.56
CA THR A 308 0.90 14.59 -6.43
C THR A 308 1.54 15.57 -5.46
N ILE A 309 1.28 16.87 -5.59
CA ILE A 309 1.83 17.88 -4.66
C ILE A 309 1.43 17.57 -3.21
N GLU A 310 0.17 17.21 -2.96
CA GLU A 310 -0.25 16.85 -1.60
C GLU A 310 0.37 15.53 -1.12
N ALA A 311 0.48 14.54 -2.00
CA ALA A 311 1.17 13.29 -1.71
C ALA A 311 2.65 13.54 -1.35
N ASP A 312 3.33 14.47 -2.03
CA ASP A 312 4.73 14.87 -1.80
C ASP A 312 4.92 15.48 -0.43
N LYS A 313 4.02 16.40 -0.06
CA LYS A 313 4.03 17.05 1.26
C LYS A 313 3.96 16.03 2.38
N ARG A 314 3.27 14.90 2.14
CA ARG A 314 3.12 13.78 3.08
C ARG A 314 4.19 12.70 2.94
N GLY A 315 5.09 12.84 1.96
CA GLY A 315 6.14 11.87 1.70
C GLY A 315 5.67 10.58 1.01
N LEU A 316 4.52 10.61 0.31
CA LEU A 316 3.89 9.45 -0.33
C LEU A 316 4.33 9.23 -1.79
N LYS A 317 4.80 10.26 -2.51
CA LYS A 317 5.20 10.14 -3.94
C LYS A 317 6.33 9.17 -4.22
N TYR A 318 7.18 8.95 -3.23
CA TYR A 318 8.30 8.00 -3.36
C TYR A 318 7.82 6.56 -3.53
N TYR A 319 6.54 6.28 -3.28
CA TYR A 319 6.00 4.92 -3.17
C TYR A 319 4.75 4.67 -4.03
N THR A 320 4.33 5.67 -4.80
CA THR A 320 3.24 5.57 -5.81
C THR A 320 3.82 5.42 -7.21
N THR A 321 4.93 4.69 -7.31
CA THR A 321 5.73 4.63 -8.51
C THR A 321 5.05 3.90 -9.65
N ALA A 322 4.27 4.71 -10.38
CA ALA A 322 4.35 4.90 -11.81
C ALA A 322 5.79 4.92 -12.37
N ILE A 323 6.85 4.98 -11.57
CA ILE A 323 8.22 4.69 -12.03
C ILE A 323 8.33 3.21 -12.50
N ALA A 324 7.65 2.24 -11.89
CA ALA A 324 7.63 0.85 -12.41
C ALA A 324 6.72 0.65 -13.64
N ARG A 325 5.93 1.66 -14.04
CA ARG A 325 4.94 1.58 -15.13
C ARG A 325 5.11 2.63 -16.22
N ASP A 326 6.00 3.59 -16.03
CA ASP A 326 6.42 4.49 -17.09
C ASP A 326 7.14 3.61 -18.13
N GLU A 327 6.54 3.43 -19.30
CA GLU A 327 7.15 2.69 -20.39
C GLU A 327 8.57 3.17 -20.67
N ASN A 328 8.85 4.47 -20.48
CA ASN A 328 10.19 5.01 -20.66
C ASN A 328 11.13 4.59 -19.55
N TRP A 329 10.66 4.41 -18.30
CA TRP A 329 11.49 3.87 -17.22
C TRP A 329 11.74 2.38 -17.37
N VAL A 330 10.71 1.59 -17.74
CA VAL A 330 10.87 0.17 -18.04
C VAL A 330 11.81 -0.02 -19.23
N LYS A 331 11.67 0.80 -20.29
CA LYS A 331 12.61 0.83 -21.42
C LYS A 331 14.00 1.31 -20.97
N ALA A 332 14.14 2.33 -20.13
CA ALA A 332 15.44 2.84 -19.68
C ALA A 332 16.16 1.89 -18.71
N LYS A 333 15.43 1.04 -17.99
CA LYS A 333 16.00 -0.06 -17.17
C LYS A 333 16.33 -1.29 -18.02
N ALA A 334 15.52 -1.59 -19.03
CA ALA A 334 15.74 -2.71 -19.95
C ALA A 334 16.85 -2.42 -20.98
N ILE A 335 17.04 -1.15 -21.33
CA ILE A 335 18.13 -0.68 -22.17
C ILE A 335 19.28 -0.30 -21.23
N HIS A 336 20.27 -1.18 -21.08
CA HIS A 336 21.54 -0.92 -20.37
C HIS A 336 22.39 0.23 -20.98
N ALA A 337 21.78 1.10 -21.80
CA ALA A 337 22.44 2.28 -22.33
C ALA A 337 22.26 3.45 -21.36
N ALA A 338 23.36 4.12 -21.05
CA ALA A 338 23.43 5.26 -20.15
C ALA A 338 22.69 6.52 -20.65
N GLU A 339 22.47 6.66 -21.97
CA GLU A 339 22.01 7.91 -22.60
C GLU A 339 20.49 8.17 -22.49
N PRO A 340 19.57 7.19 -22.63
CA PRO A 340 18.13 7.41 -22.48
C PRO A 340 17.69 7.77 -21.04
N GLN A 341 18.55 7.55 -20.04
CA GLN A 341 18.22 7.75 -18.63
C GLN A 341 18.26 9.23 -18.19
N TRP A 342 18.95 10.09 -18.96
CA TRP A 342 19.26 11.45 -18.55
C TRP A 342 18.07 12.40 -18.37
N PRO A 343 17.08 12.46 -19.28
CA PRO A 343 15.93 13.36 -19.10
C PRO A 343 15.21 13.10 -17.76
N TYR A 344 15.17 11.84 -17.37
CA TYR A 344 14.58 11.41 -16.12
C TYR A 344 15.48 11.77 -14.91
N LEU A 345 16.76 11.42 -14.95
CA LEU A 345 17.72 11.75 -13.90
C LEU A 345 17.80 13.26 -13.68
N GLU A 346 17.80 14.04 -14.75
CA GLU A 346 17.84 15.49 -14.71
C GLU A 346 16.57 16.07 -14.09
N SER A 347 15.39 15.54 -14.42
CA SER A 347 14.14 15.91 -13.75
C SER A 347 14.20 15.61 -12.25
N ALA A 348 14.72 14.44 -11.85
CA ALA A 348 14.90 14.09 -10.43
C ALA A 348 15.89 15.01 -9.72
N LEU A 349 17.05 15.27 -10.35
CA LEU A 349 18.07 16.19 -9.84
C LEU A 349 17.54 17.62 -9.76
N HIS A 350 16.70 18.10 -10.67
CA HIS A 350 16.08 19.43 -10.55
C HIS A 350 14.95 19.49 -9.52
N GLY A 351 14.41 18.34 -9.12
CA GLY A 351 13.36 18.24 -8.12
C GLY A 351 13.76 18.70 -6.70
N PRO A 352 12.79 18.79 -5.78
CA PRO A 352 13.00 19.27 -4.41
C PRO A 352 13.74 18.26 -3.50
N MET A 353 14.11 17.10 -4.03
CA MET A 353 14.77 16.05 -3.25
C MET A 353 16.16 16.49 -2.80
N ASN A 354 16.50 16.17 -1.55
CA ASN A 354 17.86 16.34 -1.05
C ASN A 354 18.77 15.24 -1.61
N ALA A 355 20.08 15.43 -1.48
CA ALA A 355 21.07 14.54 -2.08
C ALA A 355 21.05 13.11 -1.49
N ALA A 356 20.78 12.95 -0.19
CA ALA A 356 20.71 11.64 0.46
C ALA A 356 19.52 10.82 -0.06
N ASP A 357 18.34 11.45 -0.17
CA ASP A 357 17.14 10.82 -0.72
C ASP A 357 17.40 10.40 -2.17
N LEU A 358 17.95 11.30 -3.00
CA LEU A 358 18.28 10.99 -4.38
C LEU A 358 19.27 9.83 -4.51
N GLY A 359 20.22 9.69 -3.57
CA GLY A 359 21.21 8.62 -3.57
C GLY A 359 20.64 7.25 -3.25
N LEU A 360 19.58 7.20 -2.44
CA LEU A 360 18.86 5.96 -2.15
C LEU A 360 18.14 5.41 -3.39
N TYR A 361 17.59 6.28 -4.23
CA TYR A 361 16.72 5.87 -5.35
C TYR A 361 17.42 5.86 -6.71
N TYR A 362 18.32 6.81 -6.95
CA TYR A 362 18.96 7.03 -8.24
C TYR A 362 20.48 6.81 -8.19
N GLY A 363 21.03 6.43 -7.05
CA GLY A 363 22.48 6.25 -6.90
C GLY A 363 23.07 5.24 -7.89
N ASP A 364 22.40 4.11 -8.13
CA ASP A 364 22.84 3.10 -9.11
C ASP A 364 22.75 3.66 -10.53
N MET A 365 21.61 4.26 -10.88
CA MET A 365 21.41 4.84 -12.21
C MET A 365 22.39 5.98 -12.51
N LEU A 366 22.62 6.88 -11.56
CA LEU A 366 23.64 7.93 -11.66
C LEU A 366 25.04 7.33 -11.83
N SER A 367 25.33 6.22 -11.15
CA SER A 367 26.64 5.55 -11.25
C SER A 367 26.91 4.92 -12.61
N GLU A 368 25.86 4.68 -13.40
CA GLU A 368 25.94 4.12 -14.76
C GLU A 368 25.78 5.21 -15.84
N ALA A 369 25.13 6.33 -15.52
CA ALA A 369 24.85 7.41 -16.45
C ALA A 369 26.04 8.38 -16.63
N LYS A 370 26.58 8.47 -17.86
CA LYS A 370 27.70 9.37 -18.20
C LYS A 370 27.22 10.84 -18.24
N PRO A 371 27.76 11.78 -17.44
CA PRO A 371 27.23 13.14 -17.28
C PRO A 371 27.61 14.09 -18.44
N ALA A 372 27.65 13.61 -19.68
CA ALA A 372 27.98 14.43 -20.83
C ALA A 372 26.92 15.52 -21.03
N ASN A 373 27.39 16.77 -21.24
CA ASN A 373 26.54 17.94 -21.50
C ASN A 373 25.62 18.39 -20.35
N LEU A 374 25.86 17.94 -19.11
CA LEU A 374 25.10 18.44 -17.97
C LEU A 374 25.42 19.91 -17.67
N SER A 375 24.42 20.64 -17.19
CA SER A 375 24.67 21.95 -16.57
C SER A 375 25.56 21.78 -15.33
N THR A 376 26.38 22.80 -15.02
CA THR A 376 27.23 22.80 -13.83
C THR A 376 26.44 22.58 -12.53
N ARG A 377 25.20 23.08 -12.48
CA ARG A 377 24.28 22.87 -11.34
C ARG A 377 23.82 21.42 -11.23
N THR A 378 23.43 20.80 -12.35
CA THR A 378 22.99 19.39 -12.40
C THR A 378 24.14 18.47 -12.00
N LEU A 379 25.34 18.74 -12.53
CA LEU A 379 26.56 18.01 -12.20
C LEU A 379 26.87 18.07 -10.70
N LEU A 380 26.91 19.27 -10.10
CA LEU A 380 27.16 19.44 -8.66
C LEU A 380 26.14 18.70 -7.80
N LYS A 381 24.86 18.74 -8.18
CA LYS A 381 23.82 18.01 -7.44
C LYS A 381 24.01 16.50 -7.57
N GLY A 382 24.36 15.98 -8.75
CA GLY A 382 24.73 14.57 -8.92
C GLY A 382 25.94 14.17 -8.07
N MET A 383 26.98 14.99 -8.00
CA MET A 383 28.15 14.74 -7.13
C MET A 383 27.76 14.73 -5.64
N ALA A 384 26.90 15.66 -5.22
CA ALA A 384 26.37 15.66 -3.86
C ALA A 384 25.59 14.39 -3.54
N VAL A 385 24.89 13.80 -4.53
CA VAL A 385 24.20 12.52 -4.38
C VAL A 385 25.17 11.37 -4.12
N PHE A 386 26.28 11.27 -4.87
CA PHE A 386 27.32 10.27 -4.61
C PHE A 386 27.90 10.41 -3.20
N LEU A 387 28.26 11.65 -2.82
CA LEU A 387 28.81 11.93 -1.50
C LEU A 387 27.83 11.57 -0.38
N ALA A 388 26.57 11.99 -0.49
CA ALA A 388 25.54 11.74 0.52
C ALA A 388 25.16 10.26 0.65
N SER A 389 25.35 9.47 -0.41
CA SER A 389 25.13 8.02 -0.41
C SER A 389 26.37 7.20 -0.04
N GLY A 390 27.51 7.85 0.20
CA GLY A 390 28.78 7.17 0.47
C GLY A 390 29.28 6.33 -0.71
N ARG A 391 28.91 6.72 -1.93
CA ARG A 391 29.33 6.06 -3.18
C ARG A 391 30.54 6.80 -3.75
N GLU A 392 31.50 6.06 -4.29
CA GLU A 392 32.60 6.66 -5.04
C GLU A 392 32.09 7.24 -6.37
N LEU A 393 32.64 8.39 -6.77
CA LEU A 393 32.36 8.99 -8.06
C LEU A 393 32.99 8.14 -9.17
N PRO A 394 32.20 7.66 -10.17
CA PRO A 394 32.77 6.94 -11.30
C PRO A 394 33.81 7.79 -12.04
N ALA A 395 34.84 7.16 -12.62
CA ALA A 395 35.94 7.88 -13.27
C ALA A 395 35.47 8.87 -14.36
N PHE A 396 34.40 8.53 -15.10
CA PHE A 396 33.82 9.41 -16.12
C PHE A 396 33.09 10.63 -15.52
N TRP A 397 32.56 10.54 -14.29
CA TRP A 397 32.03 11.69 -13.56
C TRP A 397 33.17 12.61 -13.11
N VAL A 398 34.26 12.03 -12.59
CA VAL A 398 35.46 12.79 -12.19
C VAL A 398 36.01 13.56 -13.39
N GLN A 399 36.14 12.92 -14.55
CA GLN A 399 36.63 13.57 -15.76
C GLN A 399 35.76 14.75 -16.20
N GLU A 400 34.44 14.58 -16.22
CA GLU A 400 33.53 15.66 -16.62
C GLU A 400 33.51 16.79 -15.58
N ALA A 401 33.58 16.45 -14.30
CA ALA A 401 33.73 17.42 -13.23
C ALA A 401 35.01 18.24 -13.35
N GLN A 402 36.16 17.60 -13.65
CA GLN A 402 37.42 18.30 -13.89
C GLN A 402 37.34 19.28 -15.05
N LYS A 403 36.66 18.92 -16.17
CA LYS A 403 36.45 19.86 -17.29
C LYS A 403 35.68 21.10 -16.86
N LYS A 404 34.67 20.94 -16.01
CA LYS A 404 33.82 22.04 -15.53
C LYS A 404 34.35 22.76 -14.28
N ALA A 405 35.35 22.20 -13.61
CA ALA A 405 35.93 22.80 -12.41
C ALA A 405 36.58 24.18 -12.67
N ALA A 406 37.02 24.44 -13.90
CA ALA A 406 37.47 25.76 -14.32
C ALA A 406 36.33 26.82 -14.34
N GLU A 407 35.09 26.39 -14.58
CA GLU A 407 33.91 27.27 -14.62
C GLU A 407 33.30 27.46 -13.21
N ASN A 408 33.51 26.51 -12.29
CA ASN A 408 33.02 26.59 -10.92
C ASN A 408 33.93 25.83 -9.94
N SER A 409 34.65 26.60 -9.13
CA SER A 409 35.63 26.07 -8.17
C SER A 409 35.02 25.21 -7.05
N LEU A 410 33.71 25.28 -6.80
CA LEU A 410 33.05 24.42 -5.81
C LEU A 410 33.14 22.93 -6.19
N ILE A 411 33.36 22.62 -7.47
CA ILE A 411 33.53 21.24 -7.92
C ILE A 411 34.75 20.59 -7.26
N TYR A 412 35.82 21.35 -6.98
CA TYR A 412 37.01 20.82 -6.28
C TYR A 412 36.76 20.39 -4.83
N ILE A 413 35.62 20.77 -4.23
CA ILE A 413 35.25 20.32 -2.89
C ILE A 413 34.68 18.89 -2.93
N TYR A 414 34.10 18.50 -4.07
CA TYR A 414 33.47 17.19 -4.26
C TYR A 414 34.40 16.16 -4.93
N LEU A 415 35.50 16.62 -5.53
CA LEU A 415 36.59 15.78 -6.03
C LEU A 415 37.60 15.53 -4.90
#